data_AF-A0A382VBU7-F1
#
_entry.id   AF-A0A382VBU7-F1
#
_cell.length_a   1.000
_cell.length_b   1.000
_cell.length_c   1.000
_cell.angle_alpha   90.00
_cell.angle_beta   90.00
_cell.angle_gamma   90.00
#
_symmetry.space_group_name_H-M   'P 1'
#
loop_
_entity.id
_entity.type
_entity.pdbx_description
1 polymer ?
#
loop_
_entity_poly.entity_id
_entity_poly.type
_entity_poly.pdbx_seq_one_letter_code
_entity_poly.pdbx_strand_id
1 'polypeptide(L)'
;KHKSAWPAKLSTRRFKSLHGAVGQALDLSPKEWPETPRTVRRRISKSEKLFYEALKALRDKQAKELNIDPTLIASRSTLVRLSLEDGEERKQILPWQRELLNL
;
A
#
# COMPACT_ATOMS: atom_id res chain seq x y z
N LYS A 1 -15.56 -13.55 34.37
CA LYS A 1 -14.24 -12.87 34.23
C LYS A 1 -14.39 -11.70 33.26
N HIS A 2 -14.46 -10.46 33.75
CA HIS A 2 -14.44 -9.28 32.88
C HIS A 2 -13.04 -9.15 32.30
N LYS A 3 -12.91 -9.24 30.97
CA LYS A 3 -11.66 -8.85 30.30
C LYS A 3 -11.56 -7.34 30.43
N SER A 4 -10.52 -6.86 31.10
CA SER A 4 -10.17 -5.44 31.06
C SER A 4 -9.96 -5.03 29.59
N ALA A 5 -10.50 -3.88 29.18
CA ALA A 5 -10.28 -3.33 27.84
C ALA A 5 -8.81 -2.92 27.61
N TRP A 6 -8.00 -2.93 28.67
CA TRP A 6 -6.58 -2.59 28.62
C TRP A 6 -5.70 -3.78 28.23
N PRO A 7 -4.64 -3.57 27.43
CA PRO A 7 -3.70 -4.63 27.07
C PRO A 7 -3.00 -5.21 28.31
N ALA A 8 -2.97 -6.54 28.44
CA ALA A 8 -2.51 -7.21 29.65
C ALA A 8 -0.99 -7.19 29.89
N LYS A 9 -0.18 -6.90 28.86
CA LYS A 9 1.29 -6.97 28.91
C LYS A 9 1.94 -5.66 28.47
N LEU A 10 1.69 -4.58 29.20
CA LEU A 10 2.38 -3.30 29.03
C LEU A 10 3.26 -3.02 30.24
N SER A 11 4.47 -2.50 30.00
CA SER A 11 5.27 -1.95 31.10
C SER A 11 4.55 -0.76 31.72
N THR A 12 4.80 -0.49 33.00
CA THR A 12 4.16 0.61 33.74
C THR A 12 4.27 1.96 33.02
N ARG A 13 5.43 2.22 32.38
CA ARG A 13 5.65 3.43 31.57
C ARG A 13 4.70 3.49 30.36
N ARG A 14 4.60 2.41 29.58
CA ARG A 14 3.74 2.35 28.39
C ARG A 14 2.27 2.40 28.76
N PHE A 15 1.89 1.76 29.88
CA PHE A 15 0.52 1.83 30.40
C PHE A 15 0.12 3.27 30.77
N LYS A 16 0.97 3.98 31.53
CA LYS A 16 0.71 5.39 31.89
C LYS A 16 0.61 6.30 30.66
N SER A 17 1.50 6.11 29.70
CA SER A 17 1.48 6.87 28.44
C SER A 17 0.22 6.61 27.63
N LEU A 18 -0.19 5.34 27.47
CA LEU A 18 -1.43 4.98 26.78
C LEU A 18 -2.66 5.53 27.49
N HIS A 19 -2.73 5.38 28.83
CA HIS A 19 -3.85 5.88 29.62
C HIS A 19 -3.98 7.41 29.51
N GLY A 20 -2.87 8.14 29.54
CA GLY A 20 -2.85 9.59 29.34
C GLY A 20 -3.33 10.01 27.95
N ALA A 21 -2.88 9.32 26.90
CA ALA A 21 -3.31 9.59 25.53
C ALA A 21 -4.82 9.31 25.32
N VAL A 22 -5.35 8.23 25.92
CA VAL A 22 -6.78 7.93 25.87
C VAL A 22 -7.58 8.99 26.61
N GLY A 23 -7.12 9.45 27.79
CA GLY A 23 -7.77 10.55 28.51
C GLY A 23 -7.85 11.81 27.66
N GLN A 24 -6.72 12.25 27.08
CA GLN A 24 -6.68 13.40 26.17
C GLN A 24 -7.64 13.25 24.99
N ALA A 25 -7.72 12.05 24.39
CA ALA A 25 -8.60 11.80 23.26
C ALA A 25 -10.09 11.84 23.63
N LEU A 26 -10.46 11.46 24.86
CA LEU A 26 -11.85 11.55 25.35
C LEU A 26 -12.27 12.98 25.64
N ASP A 27 -11.32 13.84 26.01
CA ASP A 27 -11.57 15.26 26.28
C ASP A 27 -11.58 16.12 25.00
N LEU A 28 -11.16 15.58 23.84
CA LEU A 28 -11.17 16.29 22.56
C LEU A 28 -12.60 16.57 22.08
N SER A 29 -12.83 17.80 21.63
CA SER A 29 -14.10 18.19 21.00
C SER A 29 -14.33 17.40 19.71
N PRO A 30 -15.58 17.02 19.38
CA PRO A 30 -15.89 16.35 18.11
C PRO A 30 -15.41 17.10 16.85
N LYS A 31 -15.20 18.42 16.94
CA LYS A 31 -14.66 19.25 15.84
C LYS A 31 -13.16 19.02 15.59
N GLU A 32 -12.44 18.52 16.58
CA GLU A 32 -10.99 18.26 16.53
C GLU A 32 -10.67 16.81 16.21
N TRP A 33 -11.70 15.97 16.07
CA TRP A 33 -11.49 14.57 15.73
C TRP A 33 -10.91 14.45 14.33
N PRO A 34 -9.87 13.62 14.15
CA PRO A 34 -9.35 13.34 12.83
C PRO A 34 -10.43 12.64 12.00
N GLU A 35 -10.48 12.96 10.71
CA GLU A 35 -11.32 12.21 9.79
C GLU A 35 -10.85 10.75 9.71
N THR A 36 -11.78 9.81 9.78
CA THR A 36 -11.45 8.40 9.59
C THR A 36 -10.96 8.21 8.15
N PRO A 37 -9.71 7.74 7.91
CA PRO A 37 -9.20 7.54 6.56
C PRO A 37 -10.09 6.54 5.83
N ARG A 38 -10.88 7.02 4.87
CA ARG A 38 -11.69 6.15 4.03
C ARG A 38 -10.76 5.53 3.00
N THR A 39 -10.45 4.25 3.16
CA THR A 39 -9.83 3.49 2.08
C THR A 39 -10.82 3.41 0.93
N VAL A 40 -10.64 4.26 -0.08
CA VAL A 40 -11.42 4.18 -1.32
C VAL A 40 -11.06 2.86 -2.00
N ARG A 41 -11.94 1.86 -1.90
CA ARG A 41 -11.82 0.64 -2.67
C ARG A 41 -12.12 0.96 -4.13
N ARG A 42 -11.08 1.30 -4.90
CA ARG A 42 -11.20 1.43 -6.35
C ARG A 42 -11.54 0.08 -6.95
N ARG A 43 -12.61 0.02 -7.73
CA ARG A 43 -12.91 -1.15 -8.55
C ARG A 43 -11.98 -1.11 -9.76
N ILE A 44 -11.07 -2.07 -9.86
CA ILE A 44 -10.21 -2.21 -11.03
C ILE A 44 -11.12 -2.47 -12.24
N SER A 45 -11.00 -1.64 -13.26
CA SER A 45 -11.75 -1.80 -14.50
C SER A 45 -11.26 -3.02 -15.27
N LYS A 46 -12.05 -3.48 -16.26
CA LYS A 46 -11.63 -4.62 -17.10
C LYS A 46 -10.38 -4.27 -17.91
N SER A 47 -10.24 -3.02 -18.39
CA SER A 47 -9.07 -2.55 -19.14
C SER A 47 -7.81 -2.56 -18.28
N GLU A 48 -7.89 -2.04 -17.06
CA GLU A 48 -6.76 -2.03 -16.11
C GLU A 48 -6.29 -3.46 -15.78
N LYS A 49 -7.23 -4.39 -15.58
CA LYS A 49 -6.89 -5.80 -15.35
C LYS A 49 -6.18 -6.42 -16.55
N LEU A 50 -6.66 -6.17 -17.77
CA LEU A 50 -6.01 -6.68 -18.98
C LEU A 50 -4.61 -6.07 -19.16
N PHE A 51 -4.46 -4.79 -18.86
CA PHE A 51 -3.18 -4.10 -18.94
C PHE A 51 -2.18 -4.63 -17.89
N TYR A 52 -2.64 -4.92 -16.66
CA TYR A 52 -1.83 -5.62 -15.66
C TYR A 52 -1.30 -6.97 -16.15
N GLU A 53 -2.17 -7.81 -16.73
CA GLU A 53 -1.75 -9.13 -17.23
C GLU A 53 -0.76 -9.00 -18.39
N ALA A 54 -0.94 -8.01 -19.28
CA ALA A 54 0.00 -7.72 -20.35
C ALA A 54 1.39 -7.31 -19.81
N LEU A 55 1.42 -6.40 -18.83
CA LEU A 55 2.67 -5.98 -18.18
C LEU A 55 3.36 -7.12 -17.45
N LYS A 56 2.59 -7.98 -16.77
CA LYS A 56 3.11 -9.16 -16.09
C LYS A 56 3.75 -10.13 -17.09
N ALA A 57 3.09 -10.42 -18.21
CA ALA A 57 3.63 -11.30 -19.24
C ALA A 57 4.92 -10.75 -19.87
N LEU A 58 4.96 -9.44 -20.14
CA LEU A 58 6.17 -8.74 -20.62
C LEU A 58 7.32 -8.85 -19.62
N ARG A 59 7.08 -8.50 -18.36
CA ARG A 59 8.07 -8.59 -17.28
C ARG A 59 8.63 -10.00 -17.15
N ASP A 60 7.77 -11.01 -17.11
CA ASP A 60 8.19 -12.39 -16.90
C ASP A 60 8.99 -12.93 -18.10
N LYS A 61 8.64 -12.49 -19.32
CA LYS A 61 9.43 -12.78 -20.53
C LYS A 61 10.82 -12.14 -20.45
N GLN A 62 10.91 -10.85 -20.16
CA GLN A 62 12.18 -10.12 -20.06
C GLN A 62 13.07 -10.65 -18.92
N ALA A 63 12.47 -10.96 -17.77
CA ALA A 63 13.19 -11.56 -16.64
C ALA A 63 13.81 -12.90 -17.01
N LYS A 64 13.10 -13.73 -17.78
CA LYS A 64 13.60 -15.00 -18.29
C LYS A 64 14.74 -14.82 -19.29
N GLU A 65 14.63 -13.84 -20.19
CA GLU A 65 15.68 -13.52 -21.17
C GLU A 65 16.95 -12.99 -20.49
N LEU A 66 16.81 -12.16 -19.45
CA LEU A 66 17.90 -11.59 -18.68
C LEU A 66 18.42 -12.50 -17.56
N ASN A 67 17.76 -13.63 -17.31
CA ASN A 67 18.04 -14.55 -16.20
C ASN A 67 18.11 -13.86 -14.82
N ILE A 68 17.17 -12.95 -14.56
CA ILE A 68 17.03 -12.22 -13.29
C ILE A 68 15.69 -12.49 -12.64
N ASP A 69 15.58 -12.19 -11.35
CA ASP A 69 14.30 -12.24 -10.66
C ASP A 69 13.35 -11.16 -11.21
N PRO A 70 12.11 -11.51 -11.61
CA PRO A 70 11.16 -10.56 -12.20
C PRO A 70 10.80 -9.41 -11.27
N THR A 71 10.89 -9.59 -9.95
CA THR A 71 10.63 -8.51 -8.99
C THR A 71 11.67 -7.38 -9.05
N LEU A 72 12.88 -7.65 -9.59
CA LEU A 72 13.90 -6.64 -9.86
C LEU A 72 13.50 -5.71 -11.01
N ILE A 73 12.78 -6.23 -12.02
CA ILE A 73 12.20 -5.41 -13.08
C ILE A 73 11.02 -4.62 -12.51
N ALA A 74 10.04 -5.30 -11.93
CA ALA A 74 8.91 -4.65 -11.27
C ALA A 74 8.20 -5.60 -10.29
N SER A 75 7.97 -5.10 -9.07
CA SER A 75 7.16 -5.79 -8.06
C SER A 75 5.69 -5.90 -8.49
N ARG A 76 4.94 -6.83 -7.88
CA ARG A 76 3.48 -6.95 -8.12
C ARG A 76 2.74 -5.64 -7.84
N SER A 77 3.08 -4.96 -6.74
CA SER A 77 2.48 -3.66 -6.39
C SER A 77 2.77 -2.60 -7.44
N THR A 78 4.01 -2.55 -7.95
CA THR A 78 4.40 -1.62 -9.02
C THR A 78 3.59 -1.89 -10.29
N LEU A 79 3.47 -3.16 -10.71
CA LEU A 79 2.64 -3.51 -11.88
C LEU A 79 1.17 -3.12 -11.71
N VAL A 80 0.61 -3.32 -10.51
CA VAL A 80 -0.77 -2.89 -10.22
C VAL A 80 -0.89 -1.39 -10.36
N ARG A 81 0.03 -0.61 -9.78
CA ARG A 81 -0.01 0.86 -9.88
C ARG A 81 0.20 1.37 -11.30
N LEU A 82 1.12 0.78 -12.07
CA LEU A 82 1.29 1.09 -13.50
C LEU A 82 0.03 0.79 -14.30
N SER A 83 -0.73 -0.23 -13.89
CA SER A 83 -1.94 -0.63 -14.58
C SER A 83 -3.12 0.31 -14.37
N LEU A 84 -3.04 1.20 -13.37
CA LEU A 84 -4.07 2.18 -13.07
C LEU A 84 -4.00 3.37 -14.04
N GLU A 85 -5.16 3.91 -14.40
CA GLU A 85 -5.28 5.06 -15.31
C GLU A 85 -4.72 6.38 -14.74
N ASP A 86 -4.48 6.47 -13.43
CA ASP A 86 -3.94 7.69 -12.80
C ASP A 86 -2.49 7.98 -13.18
N GLY A 87 -1.73 6.98 -13.66
CA GLY A 87 -0.46 7.16 -14.36
C GLY A 87 0.70 7.74 -13.54
N GLU A 88 0.51 8.04 -12.26
CA GLU A 88 1.54 8.65 -11.40
C GLU A 88 2.77 7.75 -11.23
N GLU A 89 2.56 6.44 -11.15
CA GLU A 89 3.67 5.48 -11.02
C GLU A 89 4.56 5.44 -12.28
N ARG A 90 4.03 5.81 -13.45
CA ARG A 90 4.84 5.88 -14.69
C ARG A 90 5.98 6.87 -14.55
N LYS A 91 5.80 7.95 -13.77
CA LYS A 91 6.82 8.97 -13.48
C LYS A 91 7.93 8.44 -12.55
N GLN A 92 7.62 7.48 -11.69
CA GLN A 92 8.54 6.96 -10.67
C GLN A 92 9.38 5.77 -11.14
N ILE A 93 8.99 5.13 -12.24
CA ILE A 93 9.76 4.03 -12.83
C ILE A 93 11.05 4.53 -13.52
N LEU A 94 12.13 3.75 -13.39
CA LEU A 94 13.42 4.05 -14.00
C LEU A 94 13.37 3.88 -15.53
N PRO A 95 14.18 4.62 -16.31
CA PRO A 95 14.16 4.54 -17.77
C PRO A 95 14.31 3.10 -18.31
N TRP A 96 15.27 2.34 -17.80
CA TRP A 96 15.50 0.96 -18.24
C TRP A 96 14.33 0.02 -17.92
N GLN A 97 13.58 0.27 -16.85
CA GLN A 97 12.37 -0.49 -16.52
C GLN A 97 11.22 -0.15 -17.49
N ARG A 98 11.12 1.11 -17.96
CA ARG A 98 10.14 1.49 -18.99
C ARG A 98 10.42 0.78 -20.30
N GLU A 99 11.69 0.74 -20.71
CA GLU A 99 12.13 0.06 -21.91
C GLU A 99 11.76 -1.44 -21.88
N LEU A 100 12.00 -2.13 -20.76
CA LEU A 100 11.63 -3.55 -20.62
C LEU A 100 10.11 -3.80 -20.58
N LEU A 101 9.33 -2.82 -20.13
CA LEU A 101 7.87 -2.93 -20.01
C LEU A 101 7.12 -2.32 -21.20
N ASN A 102 7.83 -1.78 -22.20
CA ASN A 102 7.28 -1.02 -23.34
C ASN A 102 6.31 0.10 -22.90
N LEU A 103 6.74 0.90 -21.92
CA LEU A 103 5.96 1.98 -21.29
C LEU A 103 6.39 3.39 -21.71
#